data_AF-A0A062U4E2-F1
#
_entry.id   AF-A0A062U4E2-F1
#
_cell.length_a   1.000
_cell.length_b   1.000
_cell.length_c   1.000
_cell.angle_alpha   90.00
_cell.angle_beta   90.00
_cell.angle_gamma   90.00
#
_symmetry.space_group_name_H-M   'P 1'
#
loop_
_entity.id
_entity.type
_entity.pdbx_description
1 polymer ?
#
loop_
_entity_poly.entity_id
_entity_poly.type
_entity_poly.pdbx_seq_one_letter_code
_entity_poly.pdbx_strand_id
1 'polypeptide(L)'
;MGNFTPSEIDEIDRLWRELPADHMWTGWAASGREPQQVWIFRTRAHWRRFPLSKTGLGYSIADERGRPVVHARSLKALLKKVELIPGLEALSQD
;
A
#
# COMPACT_ATOMS: atom_id res chain seq x y z
N MET A 1 8.33 -6.83 -14.17
CA MET A 1 8.25 -5.86 -13.07
C MET A 1 8.37 -4.49 -13.70
N GLY A 2 7.43 -3.59 -13.44
CA GLY A 2 7.43 -2.24 -14.01
C GLY A 2 7.58 -1.22 -12.90
N ASN A 3 8.42 -0.22 -13.12
CA ASN A 3 8.52 0.94 -12.24
C ASN A 3 7.18 1.67 -12.19
N PHE A 4 6.86 2.28 -11.06
CA PHE A 4 5.76 3.21 -10.98
C PHE A 4 6.13 4.46 -11.78
N THR A 5 5.23 4.85 -12.67
CA THR A 5 5.36 6.12 -13.41
C THR A 5 5.05 7.29 -12.47
N PRO A 6 5.58 8.50 -12.75
CA PRO A 6 5.28 9.68 -11.95
C PRO A 6 3.76 9.96 -11.86
N SER A 7 2.99 9.67 -12.91
CA SER A 7 1.53 9.79 -12.89
C SER A 7 0.86 8.83 -11.91
N GLU A 8 1.39 7.61 -11.74
CA GLU A 8 0.88 6.67 -10.74
C GLU A 8 1.24 7.11 -9.32
N ILE A 9 2.43 7.68 -9.13
CA ILE A 9 2.84 8.24 -7.84
C ILE A 9 1.95 9.42 -7.45
N ASP A 10 1.62 10.29 -8.40
CA ASP A 10 0.65 11.38 -8.19
C ASP A 10 -0.75 10.83 -7.88
N GLU A 11 -1.19 9.76 -8.56
CA GLU A 11 -2.46 9.10 -8.27
C GLU A 11 -2.47 8.49 -6.85
N ILE A 12 -1.36 7.87 -6.41
CA ILE A 12 -1.20 7.38 -5.04
C ILE A 12 -1.28 8.54 -4.06
N ASP A 13 -0.56 9.64 -4.29
CA ASP A 13 -0.59 10.83 -3.43
C ASP A 13 -2.00 11.38 -3.29
N ARG A 14 -2.68 11.58 -4.42
CA ARG A 14 -4.04 12.09 -4.48
C ARG A 14 -5.00 11.19 -3.72
N LEU A 15 -4.97 9.88 -4.01
CA LEU A 15 -5.82 8.91 -3.31
C LEU A 15 -5.56 8.92 -1.80
N TRP A 16 -4.31 9.07 -1.38
CA TRP A 16 -3.93 9.17 0.03
C TRP A 16 -4.41 10.45 0.70
N ARG A 17 -4.31 11.59 0.00
CA ARG A 17 -4.84 12.88 0.48
C ARG A 17 -6.36 12.90 0.56
N GLU A 18 -7.04 12.12 -0.28
CA GLU A 18 -8.49 11.96 -0.25
C GLU A 18 -8.98 11.04 0.89
N LEU A 19 -8.07 10.37 1.61
CA LEU A 19 -8.43 9.56 2.77
C LEU A 19 -8.85 10.46 3.95
N PRO A 20 -9.95 10.16 4.66
CA PRO A 20 -10.31 10.88 5.88
C PRO A 20 -9.23 10.87 6.96
N ALA A 21 -9.17 11.90 7.80
CA ALA A 21 -8.18 12.05 8.87
C ALA A 21 -8.21 10.93 9.93
N ASP A 22 -9.31 10.18 10.03
CA ASP A 22 -9.43 8.98 10.88
C ASP A 22 -8.94 7.71 10.16
N HIS A 23 -8.28 7.82 9.01
CA HIS A 23 -7.72 6.66 8.36
C HIS A 23 -6.59 6.05 9.18
N MET A 24 -6.61 4.73 9.16
CA MET A 24 -5.51 3.89 9.61
C MET A 24 -4.17 4.19 8.91
N TRP A 25 -4.17 4.78 7.72
CA TRP A 25 -2.96 5.08 6.97
C TRP A 25 -2.43 6.47 7.31
N THR A 26 -1.16 6.56 7.66
CA THR A 26 -0.52 7.85 8.02
C THR A 26 0.42 8.40 6.99
N GLY A 27 0.78 7.59 6.00
CA GLY A 27 1.52 8.08 4.86
C GLY A 27 1.98 6.95 3.96
N TRP A 28 2.68 7.34 2.92
CA TRP A 28 3.37 6.43 2.01
C TRP A 28 4.72 7.06 1.66
N ALA A 29 5.68 6.24 1.25
CA ALA A 29 6.97 6.67 0.75
C ALA A 29 7.35 5.83 -0.47
N ALA A 30 7.76 6.50 -1.53
CA ALA A 30 8.42 5.87 -2.66
C ALA A 30 9.94 5.85 -2.47
N SER A 31 10.60 4.77 -2.88
CA SER A 31 12.07 4.75 -2.93
C SER A 31 12.56 5.11 -4.34
N GLY A 32 13.02 6.35 -4.51
CA GLY A 32 13.64 6.84 -5.75
C GLY A 32 12.68 7.56 -6.70
N ARG A 33 13.22 7.98 -7.86
CA ARG A 33 12.51 8.75 -8.89
C ARG A 33 11.55 7.90 -9.72
N GLU A 34 11.87 6.62 -9.88
CA GLU A 34 11.08 5.59 -10.55
C GLU A 34 10.99 4.39 -9.61
N PRO A 35 10.24 4.52 -8.51
CA PRO A 35 10.21 3.49 -7.49
C PRO A 35 9.67 2.20 -8.12
N GLN A 36 10.36 1.08 -7.89
CA GLN A 36 9.82 -0.23 -8.23
C GLN A 36 8.79 -0.69 -7.19
N GLN A 37 8.91 -0.13 -5.98
CA GLN A 37 8.03 -0.40 -4.85
C GLN A 37 7.74 0.89 -4.09
N VAL A 38 6.52 1.00 -3.60
CA VAL A 38 6.07 2.09 -2.72
C VAL A 38 5.79 1.50 -1.36
N TRP A 39 6.33 2.08 -0.29
CA TRP A 39 6.04 1.69 1.07
C TRP A 39 4.86 2.45 1.60
N ILE A 40 4.00 1.76 2.32
CA ILE A 40 2.82 2.37 2.90
C ILE A 40 2.86 2.19 4.42
N PHE A 41 2.58 3.27 5.15
CA PHE A 41 2.66 3.34 6.61
C PHE A 41 1.28 3.45 7.25
N ARG A 42 1.07 2.69 8.32
CA ARG A 42 -0.19 2.63 9.09
C ARG A 42 0.04 3.10 10.53
N THR A 43 -0.90 3.84 11.11
CA THR A 43 -0.90 4.26 12.52
C THR A 43 -2.17 3.83 13.25
N ARG A 44 -1.97 3.29 14.47
CA ARG A 44 -2.82 3.47 15.67
C ARG A 44 -2.31 2.61 16.85
N ALA A 45 -1.54 1.56 16.60
CA ALA A 45 -0.95 0.72 17.66
C ALA A 45 0.29 -0.08 17.21
N HIS A 46 0.37 -0.48 15.93
CA HIS A 46 1.51 -1.20 15.35
C HIS A 46 1.97 -0.52 14.06
N TRP A 47 3.14 0.11 14.09
CA TRP A 47 3.77 0.70 12.91
C TRP A 47 4.23 -0.43 11.98
N ARG A 48 3.51 -0.65 10.86
CA ARG A 48 3.88 -1.62 9.82
C ARG A 48 4.05 -0.94 8.47
N ARG A 49 4.96 -1.51 7.68
CA ARG A 49 5.33 -1.03 6.34
C ARG A 49 4.87 -2.06 5.32
N PHE A 50 4.07 -1.61 4.37
CA PHE A 50 3.55 -2.48 3.32
C PHE A 50 4.19 -2.14 1.99
N PRO A 51 5.10 -2.96 1.46
CA PRO A 51 5.61 -2.80 0.10
C PRO A 51 4.50 -3.07 -0.94
N LEU A 52 4.05 -1.99 -1.56
CA LEU A 52 3.26 -1.98 -2.78
C LEU A 52 4.19 -2.22 -3.98
N SER A 53 3.90 -3.25 -4.74
CA SER A 53 4.58 -3.57 -6.00
C SER A 53 3.59 -3.59 -7.15
N LYS A 54 4.03 -3.11 -8.32
CA LYS A 54 3.27 -3.26 -9.55
C LYS A 54 3.42 -4.68 -10.10
N THR A 55 2.30 -5.25 -10.50
CA THR A 55 2.23 -6.57 -11.15
C THR A 55 1.75 -6.39 -12.59
N GLY A 56 1.98 -7.37 -13.46
CA GLY A 56 1.56 -7.27 -14.87
C GLY A 56 0.04 -7.08 -15.08
N LEU A 57 -0.77 -7.35 -14.06
CA LEU A 57 -2.23 -7.27 -14.10
C LEU A 57 -2.81 -6.19 -13.17
N GLY A 58 -1.98 -5.38 -12.50
CA GLY A 58 -2.42 -4.39 -11.51
C GLY A 58 -1.40 -4.13 -10.41
N TYR A 59 -1.85 -4.10 -9.16
CA TYR A 59 -1.06 -3.76 -7.98
C TYR A 59 -1.19 -4.84 -6.91
N SER A 60 -0.09 -5.13 -6.23
CA SER A 60 -0.08 -6.05 -5.09
C SER A 60 0.59 -5.38 -3.91
N ILE A 61 -0.02 -5.50 -2.74
CA ILE A 61 0.63 -5.17 -1.47
C ILE A 61 1.14 -6.45 -0.86
N ALA A 62 2.41 -6.42 -0.45
CA ALA A 62 3.00 -7.41 0.41
C ALA A 62 3.13 -6.88 1.84
N ASP A 63 3.17 -7.81 2.78
CA ASP A 63 3.54 -7.57 4.17
C ASP A 63 5.07 -7.41 4.31
N GLU A 64 5.57 -7.07 5.51
CA GLU A 64 7.01 -6.94 5.80
C GLU A 64 7.83 -8.19 5.46
N ARG A 65 7.20 -9.37 5.50
CA ARG A 65 7.81 -10.65 5.12
C ARG A 65 7.85 -10.89 3.60
N GLY A 66 7.40 -9.93 2.79
CA GLY A 66 7.30 -10.06 1.33
C GLY A 66 6.15 -10.95 0.85
N ARG A 67 5.24 -11.34 1.74
CA ARG A 67 4.07 -12.16 1.38
C ARG A 67 2.97 -11.27 0.81
N PRO A 68 2.47 -11.52 -0.41
CA PRO A 68 1.37 -10.75 -0.98
C PRO A 68 0.10 -10.95 -0.16
N VAL A 69 -0.39 -9.89 0.47
CA VAL A 69 -1.61 -9.89 1.28
C VAL A 69 -2.82 -9.44 0.48
N VAL A 70 -2.64 -8.51 -0.46
CA VAL A 70 -3.71 -7.97 -1.28
C VAL A 70 -3.25 -7.81 -2.71
N HIS A 71 -4.16 -8.16 -3.64
CA HIS A 71 -4.02 -7.87 -5.06
C HIS A 71 -5.27 -7.17 -5.58
N ALA A 72 -5.07 -6.15 -6.40
CA ALA A 72 -6.13 -5.44 -7.11
C ALA A 72 -5.67 -4.89 -8.46
N ARG A 73 -6.62 -4.73 -9.39
CA ARG A 73 -6.36 -4.13 -10.72
C ARG A 73 -6.10 -2.62 -10.69
N SER A 74 -6.52 -1.93 -9.62
CA SER A 74 -6.44 -0.46 -9.52
C SER A 74 -6.09 -0.04 -8.10
N LEU A 75 -5.37 1.08 -7.95
CA LEU A 75 -4.96 1.63 -6.65
C LEU A 75 -6.14 1.92 -5.73
N LYS A 76 -7.24 2.46 -6.27
CA LYS A 76 -8.48 2.69 -5.50
C LYS A 76 -9.12 1.39 -4.97
N ALA A 77 -9.12 0.33 -5.78
CA ALA A 77 -9.66 -0.97 -5.39
C ALA A 77 -8.73 -1.66 -4.37
N LEU A 78 -7.42 -1.45 -4.52
CA LEU A 78 -6.42 -1.90 -3.58
C LEU A 78 -6.62 -1.24 -2.21
N LEU A 79 -6.75 0.08 -2.16
CA LEU A 79 -7.03 0.84 -0.93
C LEU A 79 -8.26 0.29 -0.21
N LYS A 80 -9.40 0.18 -0.92
CA LYS A 80 -10.62 -0.44 -0.38
C LYS A 80 -10.38 -1.85 0.15
N LYS A 81 -9.64 -2.68 -0.58
CA LYS A 81 -9.33 -4.04 -0.13
C LYS A 81 -8.45 -4.06 1.10
N VAL A 82 -7.52 -3.11 1.24
CA VAL A 82 -6.67 -3.02 2.42
C VAL A 82 -7.44 -2.52 3.64
N GLU A 83 -8.38 -1.59 3.46
CA GLU A 83 -9.34 -1.21 4.50
C GLU A 83 -10.18 -2.40 4.97
N LEU A 84 -10.51 -3.30 4.05
CA LEU A 84 -11.26 -4.54 4.26
C LEU A 84 -10.37 -5.72 4.71
N ILE A 85 -9.16 -5.50 5.22
CA ILE A 85 -8.42 -6.55 5.94
C ILE A 85 -8.71 -6.40 7.45
N PRO A 86 -9.83 -6.92 7.96
CA PRO A 86 -9.97 -7.14 9.39
C PRO A 86 -8.96 -8.24 9.75
N GLY A 87 -7.98 -7.93 10.61
CA GLY A 87 -7.11 -8.97 11.14
C GLY A 87 -5.70 -9.06 10.55
N LEU A 88 -5.11 -7.97 10.06
CA LEU A 88 -3.64 -7.91 10.08
C LEU A 88 -3.07 -7.82 11.52
N GLU A 89 -3.93 -7.67 12.52
CA GLU A 89 -3.58 -7.91 13.93
C GLU A 89 -3.28 -9.40 14.20
N ALA A 90 -3.88 -10.34 13.45
CA ALA A 90 -3.66 -11.78 13.63
C ALA A 90 -2.38 -12.31 12.96
N LEU A 91 -1.74 -11.52 12.09
CA LEU A 91 -0.48 -11.87 11.42
C LEU A 91 0.76 -11.30 12.14
N SER A 92 0.59 -10.83 13.37
CA SER A 92 1.66 -10.41 14.27
C SER A 92 1.68 -11.30 15.52
N GLN A 93 1.64 -12.62 15.33
CA GLN A 93 2.08 -13.59 16.33
C GLN A 93 2.95 -14.66 15.66
N ASP A 94 4.26 -14.45 15.75
CA ASP A 94 5.27 -15.43 16.17
C ASP A 94 6.55 -14.66 16.55
#